data_AF-A0A935GQI5-F1
#
_entry.id   AF-A0A935GQI5-F1
#
_cell.length_a   1.000
_cell.length_b   1.000
_cell.length_c   1.000
_cell.angle_alpha   90.00
_cell.angle_beta   90.00
_cell.angle_gamma   90.00
#
_symmetry.space_group_name_H-M   'P 1'
#
loop_
_entity.id
_entity.type
_entity.pdbx_description
1 polymer ?
#
loop_
_entity_poly.entity_id
_entity_poly.type
_entity_poly.pdbx_seq_one_letter_code
_entity_poly.pdbx_strand_id
1 'polypeptide(L)'
;MQSPANWFGLALSSVALVLSALGLTRWGGLALAALGYAVGFCMAGLWLGFPKLSGDAWDALNFDREQGEQGDMHSRMAHALDAVRQLADNNPQGRLPASLRTKVLSLCQQLYALLEQWERSKGELSLDDSFYAQHIATSYLPDALRTYLSIPQQFAMTKVLSNGKTAQETFNATLDDLSRKVNQLGEALSAQDAQAFLNHSRFLQEEFKASSNANLHANAVQSQAR
;
A
#
# COMPACT_ATOMS: atom_id res chain seq x y z
N MET A 1 56.87 39.25 8.02
CA MET A 1 56.11 39.46 6.77
C MET A 1 56.41 38.28 5.86
N GLN A 2 55.64 37.20 5.98
CA GLN A 2 55.81 35.96 5.20
C GLN A 2 54.88 36.05 3.98
N SER A 3 55.48 35.96 2.78
CA SER A 3 54.79 36.14 1.50
C SER A 3 53.92 34.91 1.17
N PRO A 4 52.63 35.07 0.82
CA PRO A 4 51.68 33.97 0.60
C PRO A 4 51.83 33.24 -0.76
N ALA A 5 52.96 33.39 -1.46
CA ALA A 5 53.15 32.87 -2.82
C ALA A 5 53.73 31.43 -2.91
N ASN A 6 54.21 30.85 -1.81
CA ASN A 6 54.97 29.58 -1.86
C ASN A 6 54.13 28.28 -1.75
N TRP A 7 52.81 28.37 -1.51
CA TRP A 7 51.95 27.19 -1.39
C TRP A 7 51.49 26.61 -2.73
N PHE A 8 51.28 27.46 -3.74
CA PHE A 8 50.87 26.99 -5.07
C PHE A 8 51.99 26.25 -5.80
N GLY A 9 53.25 26.60 -5.57
CA GLY A 9 54.40 25.92 -6.17
C GLY A 9 54.56 24.47 -5.68
N LEU A 10 54.33 24.22 -4.38
CA LEU A 10 54.42 22.87 -3.80
C LEU A 10 53.30 21.93 -4.29
N ALA A 11 52.09 22.46 -4.50
CA ALA A 11 50.98 21.71 -5.07
C ALA A 11 51.22 21.37 -6.55
N LEU A 12 51.77 22.30 -7.33
CA LEU A 12 52.03 22.07 -8.77
C LEU A 12 53.12 21.00 -8.99
N SER A 13 54.18 21.03 -8.18
CA SER A 13 55.29 20.08 -8.30
C SER A 13 54.94 18.67 -7.82
N SER A 14 54.09 18.53 -6.80
CA SER A 14 53.63 17.21 -6.35
C SER A 14 52.73 16.53 -7.38
N VAL A 15 51.90 17.29 -8.10
CA VAL A 15 51.11 16.80 -9.23
C VAL A 15 52.01 16.38 -10.41
N ALA A 16 53.04 17.18 -10.73
CA ALA A 16 53.98 16.86 -11.81
C ALA A 16 54.83 15.60 -11.52
N LEU A 17 55.24 15.40 -10.26
CA LEU A 17 55.99 14.21 -9.82
C LEU A 17 55.16 12.92 -9.86
N VAL A 18 53.87 13.00 -9.50
CA VAL A 18 52.95 11.86 -9.60
C VAL A 18 52.67 11.51 -11.07
N LEU A 19 52.55 12.51 -11.95
CA LEU A 19 52.41 12.30 -13.39
C LEU A 19 53.65 11.70 -14.06
N SER A 20 54.86 12.11 -13.65
CA SER A 20 56.11 11.60 -14.21
C SER A 20 56.51 10.22 -13.69
N ALA A 21 56.14 9.86 -12.46
CA ALA A 21 56.55 8.60 -11.82
C ALA A 21 55.81 7.37 -12.35
N LEU A 22 54.71 7.54 -13.09
CA LEU A 22 53.83 6.44 -13.48
C LEU A 22 54.10 5.86 -14.87
N GLY A 23 55.05 6.39 -15.66
CA GLY A 23 55.62 5.67 -16.82
C GLY A 23 54.63 5.01 -17.80
N LEU A 24 53.42 5.55 -17.96
CA LEU A 24 52.29 4.86 -18.60
C LEU A 24 51.93 5.46 -19.97
N THR A 25 52.94 5.73 -20.80
CA THR A 25 52.84 6.30 -22.16
C THR A 25 52.33 5.30 -23.21
N ARG A 26 51.46 4.35 -22.84
CA ARG A 26 50.86 3.46 -23.85
C ARG A 26 49.40 3.05 -23.61
N TRP A 27 48.89 3.12 -22.38
CA TRP A 27 47.50 2.75 -22.02
C TRP A 27 46.79 3.76 -21.07
N GLY A 28 47.45 4.86 -20.68
CA GLY A 28 46.98 5.77 -19.61
C GLY A 28 45.79 6.68 -19.94
N GLY A 29 45.39 6.80 -21.20
CA GLY A 29 44.31 7.72 -21.60
C GLY A 29 42.92 7.30 -21.08
N LEU A 30 42.60 6.01 -21.14
CA LEU A 30 41.31 5.50 -20.66
C LEU A 30 41.21 5.51 -19.14
N ALA A 31 42.31 5.21 -18.43
CA ALA A 31 42.35 5.25 -16.98
C ALA A 31 42.16 6.70 -16.46
N LEU A 32 42.82 7.67 -17.10
CA LEU A 32 42.66 9.08 -16.75
C LEU A 32 41.24 9.59 -17.06
N ALA A 33 40.66 9.17 -18.18
CA ALA A 33 39.27 9.51 -18.52
C ALA A 33 38.27 8.88 -17.52
N ALA A 34 38.49 7.63 -17.11
CA ALA A 34 37.64 6.94 -16.14
C ALA A 34 37.70 7.61 -14.75
N LEU A 35 38.89 8.00 -14.30
CA LEU A 35 39.06 8.72 -13.04
C LEU A 35 38.46 10.12 -13.10
N GLY A 36 38.63 10.84 -14.22
CA GLY A 36 38.00 12.14 -14.44
C GLY A 36 36.47 12.06 -14.42
N TYR A 37 35.90 11.02 -15.07
CA TYR A 37 34.45 10.79 -15.07
C TYR A 37 33.95 10.41 -13.68
N ALA A 38 34.68 9.58 -12.92
CA ALA A 38 34.31 9.21 -11.55
C ALA A 38 34.30 10.41 -10.61
N VAL A 39 35.32 11.27 -10.68
CA VAL A 39 35.39 12.49 -9.87
C VAL A 39 34.30 13.48 -10.28
N GLY A 40 34.07 13.66 -11.59
CA GLY A 40 33.01 14.50 -12.12
C GLY A 40 31.61 14.01 -11.70
N PHE A 41 31.37 12.71 -11.74
CA PHE A 41 30.11 12.09 -11.31
C PHE A 41 29.88 12.23 -9.80
N CYS A 42 30.92 12.10 -8.98
CA CYS A 42 30.82 12.35 -7.53
C CYS A 42 30.50 13.81 -7.21
N MET A 43 31.16 14.77 -7.87
CA MET A 43 30.89 16.20 -7.71
C MET A 43 29.50 16.60 -8.21
N ALA A 44 29.10 16.08 -9.37
CA ALA A 44 27.77 16.32 -9.94
C ALA A 44 26.66 15.69 -9.08
N GLY A 45 26.86 14.45 -8.60
CA GLY A 45 25.93 13.79 -7.69
C GLY A 45 25.80 14.50 -6.33
N LEU A 46 26.86 15.16 -5.86
CA LEU A 46 26.80 15.97 -4.65
C LEU A 46 26.03 17.29 -4.85
N TRP A 47 26.09 17.89 -6.04
CA TRP A 47 25.46 19.19 -6.34
C TRP A 47 24.02 19.09 -6.85
N LEU A 48 23.72 18.09 -7.68
CA LEU A 48 22.38 17.84 -8.27
C LEU A 48 21.54 16.86 -7.44
N GLY A 49 22.13 16.24 -6.42
CA GLY A 49 21.58 15.07 -5.75
C GLY A 49 21.82 13.82 -6.58
N PHE A 50 22.29 12.73 -5.96
CA PHE A 50 22.48 11.46 -6.66
C PHE A 50 21.13 11.01 -7.22
N PRO A 51 21.03 10.69 -8.53
CA PRO A 51 19.82 10.11 -9.08
C PRO A 51 19.54 8.84 -8.27
N LYS A 52 18.35 8.76 -7.66
CA LYS A 52 17.87 7.55 -7.00
C LYS A 52 17.69 6.49 -8.10
N LEU A 53 18.76 5.81 -8.46
CA LEU A 53 18.82 4.78 -9.52
C LEU A 53 18.02 3.52 -9.16
N SER A 54 17.47 3.48 -7.95
CA SER A 54 16.27 2.70 -7.64
C SER A 54 15.13 3.70 -7.60
N GLY A 55 14.35 3.80 -8.69
CA GLY A 55 12.98 4.24 -8.55
C GLY A 55 12.36 3.29 -7.55
N ASP A 56 12.13 3.77 -6.34
CA ASP A 56 11.61 2.95 -5.26
C ASP A 56 10.30 2.39 -5.79
N ALA A 57 10.19 1.07 -5.98
CA ALA A 57 8.90 0.43 -6.28
C ALA A 57 7.81 0.82 -5.24
N TRP A 58 8.26 1.40 -4.13
CA TRP A 58 7.53 1.96 -3.01
C TRP A 58 6.92 3.35 -3.27
N ASP A 59 7.34 4.10 -4.30
CA ASP A 59 6.64 5.32 -4.74
C ASP A 59 5.22 4.99 -5.24
N ALA A 60 4.96 3.75 -5.66
CA ALA A 60 3.62 3.26 -5.99
C ALA A 60 2.68 3.15 -4.77
N LEU A 61 3.22 3.19 -3.54
CA LEU A 61 2.41 3.29 -2.31
C LEU A 61 2.13 4.74 -1.90
N ASN A 62 2.78 5.73 -2.52
CA ASN A 62 2.42 7.13 -2.34
C ASN A 62 1.16 7.40 -3.17
N PHE A 63 0.02 7.00 -2.61
CA PHE A 63 -1.26 7.49 -3.07
C PHE A 63 -1.39 8.94 -2.57
N ASP A 64 -0.67 9.85 -3.21
CA ASP A 64 -0.82 11.27 -2.92
C ASP A 64 -2.31 11.62 -3.07
N ARG A 65 -2.80 12.30 -2.04
CA ARG A 65 -4.19 12.79 -1.90
C ARG A 65 -4.63 13.67 -3.08
N GLU A 66 -3.74 13.95 -4.03
CA GLU A 66 -3.84 14.84 -5.18
C GLU A 66 -4.64 14.30 -6.37
N GLN A 67 -5.10 13.04 -6.38
CA GLN A 67 -6.13 12.65 -7.35
C GLN A 67 -7.50 13.20 -6.94
N GLY A 68 -7.69 14.46 -7.30
CA GLY A 68 -8.95 15.17 -7.27
C GLY A 68 -10.01 14.50 -8.16
N GLU A 69 -11.23 14.57 -7.63
CA GLU A 69 -12.52 14.57 -8.33
C GLU A 69 -13.01 13.25 -8.99
N GLN A 70 -14.08 12.71 -8.38
CA GLN A 70 -15.11 11.83 -8.96
C GLN A 70 -14.73 10.39 -9.34
N GLY A 71 -13.64 9.84 -8.80
CA GLY A 71 -13.41 8.40 -8.84
C GLY A 71 -14.26 7.65 -7.79
N ASP A 72 -15.02 6.64 -8.24
CA ASP A 72 -15.73 5.69 -7.37
C ASP A 72 -14.81 5.18 -6.24
N MET A 73 -15.32 5.20 -5.00
CA MET A 73 -14.65 4.70 -3.79
C MET A 73 -14.12 3.28 -3.98
N HIS A 74 -14.86 2.46 -4.72
CA HIS A 74 -14.46 1.11 -5.11
C HIS A 74 -13.15 1.10 -5.90
N SER A 75 -13.07 1.93 -6.94
CA SER A 75 -11.89 2.01 -7.81
C SER A 75 -10.63 2.42 -7.04
N ARG A 76 -10.76 3.38 -6.12
CA ARG A 76 -9.65 3.84 -5.27
C ARG A 76 -9.13 2.74 -4.35
N MET A 77 -10.05 1.99 -3.73
CA MET A 77 -9.70 0.86 -2.88
C MET A 77 -9.05 -0.27 -3.70
N ALA A 78 -9.63 -0.63 -4.85
CA ALA A 78 -9.09 -1.65 -5.73
C ALA A 78 -7.69 -1.31 -6.24
N HIS A 79 -7.45 -0.06 -6.64
CA HIS A 79 -6.12 0.41 -7.05
C HIS A 79 -5.10 0.35 -5.91
N ALA A 80 -5.48 0.74 -4.69
CA ALA A 80 -4.59 0.68 -3.54
C ALA A 80 -4.21 -0.78 -3.20
N LEU A 81 -5.19 -1.69 -3.20
CA LEU A 81 -4.96 -3.11 -2.94
C LEU A 81 -4.11 -3.77 -4.03
N ASP A 82 -4.29 -3.39 -5.29
CA ASP A 82 -3.50 -3.92 -6.41
C ASP A 82 -2.04 -3.47 -6.31
N ALA A 83 -1.78 -2.20 -6.01
CA ALA A 83 -0.43 -1.70 -5.78
C ALA A 83 0.25 -2.40 -4.57
N VAL A 84 -0.46 -2.61 -3.45
CA VAL A 84 0.05 -3.40 -2.31
C VAL A 84 0.36 -4.84 -2.72
N ARG A 85 -0.52 -5.46 -3.52
CA ARG A 85 -0.32 -6.83 -4.02
C ARG A 85 0.89 -6.91 -4.94
N GLN A 86 0.98 -6.05 -5.95
CA GLN A 86 2.11 -6.00 -6.89
C GLN A 86 3.43 -5.82 -6.13
N LEU A 87 3.42 -4.99 -5.09
CA LEU A 87 4.59 -4.75 -4.27
C LEU A 87 5.01 -5.97 -3.44
N ALA A 88 4.04 -6.64 -2.81
CA ALA A 88 4.27 -7.88 -2.08
C ALA A 88 4.76 -9.01 -3.03
N ASP A 89 4.31 -8.99 -4.29
CA ASP A 89 4.67 -9.98 -5.30
C ASP A 89 6.08 -9.75 -5.86
N ASN A 90 6.40 -8.50 -6.21
CA ASN A 90 7.71 -8.10 -6.72
C ASN A 90 8.83 -8.26 -5.66
N ASN A 91 8.47 -8.22 -4.38
CA ASN A 91 9.36 -8.34 -3.21
C ASN A 91 10.77 -7.74 -3.44
N PRO A 92 10.88 -6.42 -3.72
CA PRO A 92 12.15 -5.82 -4.05
C PRO A 92 13.18 -6.08 -2.96
N GLN A 93 14.32 -6.68 -3.34
CA GLN A 93 15.45 -6.99 -2.46
C GLN A 93 15.16 -8.04 -1.36
N GLY A 94 14.07 -8.82 -1.47
CA GLY A 94 13.79 -9.92 -0.53
C GLY A 94 13.46 -9.47 0.90
N ARG A 95 12.98 -8.23 1.06
CA ARG A 95 12.74 -7.59 2.37
C ARG A 95 11.50 -8.12 3.07
N LEU A 96 10.53 -8.69 2.35
CA LEU A 96 9.39 -9.39 2.94
C LEU A 96 9.68 -10.90 3.06
N PRO A 97 9.69 -11.45 4.29
CA PRO A 97 9.68 -12.89 4.50
C PRO A 97 8.40 -13.52 3.90
N ALA A 98 8.50 -14.77 3.44
CA ALA A 98 7.40 -15.48 2.78
C ALA A 98 6.12 -15.52 3.64
N SER A 99 6.25 -15.71 4.96
CA SER A 99 5.11 -15.74 5.88
C SER A 99 4.34 -14.42 5.94
N LEU A 100 5.03 -13.28 5.94
CA LEU A 100 4.38 -11.96 5.93
C LEU A 100 3.76 -11.65 4.58
N ARG A 101 4.43 -12.02 3.49
CA ARG A 101 3.88 -11.89 2.14
C ARG A 101 2.53 -12.62 2.02
N THR A 102 2.45 -13.87 2.46
CA THR A 102 1.20 -14.63 2.44
C THR A 102 0.09 -13.95 3.24
N LYS A 103 0.41 -13.36 4.40
CA LYS A 103 -0.55 -12.63 5.22
C LYS A 103 -1.06 -11.36 4.56
N VAL A 104 -0.16 -10.56 3.99
CA VAL A 104 -0.55 -9.35 3.24
C VAL A 104 -1.46 -9.71 2.06
N LEU A 105 -1.11 -10.73 1.28
CA LEU A 105 -1.92 -11.19 0.15
C LEU A 105 -3.29 -11.70 0.60
N SER A 106 -3.35 -12.48 1.69
CA SER A 106 -4.61 -12.96 2.26
C SER A 106 -5.49 -11.80 2.73
N LEU A 107 -4.90 -10.78 3.36
CA LEU A 107 -5.62 -9.60 3.80
C LEU A 107 -6.16 -8.79 2.61
N CYS A 108 -5.37 -8.60 1.55
CA CYS A 108 -5.85 -7.97 0.32
C CYS A 108 -7.04 -8.74 -0.26
N GLN A 109 -6.97 -10.08 -0.28
CA GLN A 109 -8.07 -10.91 -0.77
C GLN A 109 -9.34 -10.77 0.09
N GLN A 110 -9.21 -10.70 1.42
CA GLN A 110 -10.34 -10.46 2.33
C GLN A 110 -10.98 -9.09 2.08
N LEU A 111 -10.17 -8.06 1.87
CA LEU A 111 -10.64 -6.71 1.56
C LEU A 111 -11.35 -6.65 0.20
N TYR A 112 -10.88 -7.37 -0.83
CA TYR A 112 -11.60 -7.51 -2.10
C TYR A 112 -12.94 -8.21 -1.94
N ALA A 113 -13.00 -9.30 -1.16
CA ALA A 113 -14.25 -10.01 -0.93
C ALA A 113 -15.28 -9.13 -0.19
N LEU A 114 -14.83 -8.36 0.80
CA LEU A 114 -15.66 -7.39 1.51
C LEU A 114 -16.20 -6.31 0.56
N LEU A 115 -15.34 -5.83 -0.34
CA LEU A 115 -15.68 -4.82 -1.33
C LEU A 115 -16.74 -5.31 -2.32
N GLU A 116 -16.58 -6.52 -2.85
CA GLU A 116 -17.55 -7.15 -3.75
C GLU A 116 -18.89 -7.42 -3.06
N GLN A 117 -18.84 -7.86 -1.79
CA GLN A 117 -20.04 -8.07 -0.99
C GLN A 117 -20.80 -6.77 -0.76
N TRP A 118 -20.10 -5.68 -0.50
CA TRP A 118 -20.68 -4.35 -0.33
C TRP A 118 -21.40 -3.86 -1.60
N GLU A 119 -20.78 -4.05 -2.77
CA GLU A 119 -21.40 -3.72 -4.06
C GLU A 119 -22.69 -4.53 -4.29
N ARG A 120 -22.66 -5.83 -3.95
CA ARG A 120 -23.84 -6.71 -4.03
C ARG A 120 -24.97 -6.27 -3.10
N SER A 121 -24.63 -5.75 -1.92
CA SER A 121 -25.57 -5.21 -0.92
C SER A 121 -26.10 -3.81 -1.30
N LYS A 122 -25.71 -3.24 -2.46
CA LYS A 122 -26.09 -1.89 -2.91
C LYS A 122 -25.79 -0.78 -1.90
N GLY A 123 -24.83 -1.00 -1.00
CA GLY A 123 -24.46 -0.02 0.01
C GLY A 123 -25.36 0.04 1.25
N GLU A 124 -26.08 -1.03 1.61
CA GLU A 124 -26.80 -1.09 2.91
C GLU A 124 -25.87 -1.10 4.14
N LEU A 125 -24.55 -1.16 3.95
CA LEU A 125 -23.59 -1.05 5.03
C LEU A 125 -23.69 0.32 5.73
N SER A 126 -23.49 0.33 7.05
CA SER A 126 -23.32 1.59 7.77
C SER A 126 -22.23 2.46 7.13
N LEU A 127 -22.47 3.76 7.03
CA LEU A 127 -21.48 4.74 6.54
C LEU A 127 -20.17 4.63 7.32
N ASP A 128 -20.24 4.33 8.62
CA ASP A 128 -19.06 4.18 9.48
C ASP A 128 -18.23 2.95 9.06
N ASP A 129 -18.86 1.80 8.87
CA ASP A 129 -18.16 0.54 8.55
C ASP A 129 -17.49 0.59 7.17
N SER A 130 -18.13 1.27 6.21
CA SER A 130 -17.61 1.43 4.85
C SER A 130 -16.42 2.39 4.84
N PHE A 131 -16.51 3.48 5.60
CA PHE A 131 -15.40 4.40 5.81
C PHE A 131 -14.21 3.70 6.46
N TYR A 132 -14.44 2.86 7.49
CA TYR A 132 -13.37 2.09 8.13
C TYR A 132 -12.71 1.11 7.17
N ALA A 133 -13.48 0.33 6.39
CA ALA A 133 -12.93 -0.62 5.42
C ALA A 133 -12.08 0.08 4.35
N GLN A 134 -12.56 1.22 3.82
CA GLN A 134 -11.82 2.03 2.86
C GLN A 134 -10.54 2.58 3.46
N HIS A 135 -10.59 3.15 4.66
CA HIS A 135 -9.42 3.73 5.31
C HIS A 135 -8.34 2.67 5.60
N ILE A 136 -8.76 1.45 5.96
CA ILE A 136 -7.87 0.31 6.14
C ILE A 136 -7.13 0.00 4.83
N ALA A 137 -7.85 -0.12 3.72
CA ALA A 137 -7.27 -0.50 2.44
C ALA A 137 -6.42 0.61 1.80
N THR A 138 -6.85 1.87 1.92
CA THR A 138 -6.22 2.99 1.19
C THR A 138 -5.15 3.73 1.99
N SER A 139 -5.18 3.68 3.32
CA SER A 139 -4.24 4.43 4.17
C SER A 139 -3.49 3.51 5.11
N TYR A 140 -4.21 2.72 5.92
CA TYR A 140 -3.59 2.01 7.04
C TYR A 140 -2.67 0.86 6.61
N LEU A 141 -3.11 0.01 5.69
CA LEU A 141 -2.31 -1.10 5.15
C LEU A 141 -1.08 -0.60 4.37
N PRO A 142 -1.20 0.33 3.40
CA PRO A 142 -0.05 0.83 2.67
C PRO A 142 0.94 1.58 3.57
N ASP A 143 0.48 2.38 4.54
CA ASP A 143 1.36 3.07 5.48
C ASP A 143 2.08 2.11 6.44
N ALA A 144 1.39 1.10 6.96
CA ALA A 144 2.00 0.08 7.81
C ALA A 144 3.08 -0.71 7.06
N LEU A 145 2.78 -1.09 5.81
CA LEU A 145 3.72 -1.77 4.93
C LEU A 145 4.93 -0.88 4.61
N ARG A 146 4.71 0.40 4.27
CA ARG A 146 5.78 1.39 4.02
C ARG A 146 6.68 1.56 5.24
N THR A 147 6.08 1.72 6.42
CA THR A 147 6.81 1.89 7.68
C THR A 147 7.69 0.68 7.96
N TYR A 148 7.15 -0.54 7.83
CA TYR A 148 7.93 -1.76 7.98
C TYR A 148 9.08 -1.86 6.96
N LEU A 149 8.81 -1.56 5.69
CA LEU A 149 9.79 -1.64 4.60
C LEU A 149 10.91 -0.59 4.66
N SER A 150 10.64 0.56 5.28
CA SER A 150 11.65 1.60 5.54
C SER A 150 12.73 1.13 6.53
N ILE A 151 12.43 0.13 7.35
CA ILE A 151 13.37 -0.45 8.31
C ILE A 151 14.31 -1.40 7.54
N PRO A 152 15.63 -1.29 7.70
CA PRO A 152 16.54 -2.24 7.06
C PRO A 152 16.27 -3.66 7.58
N GLN A 153 16.17 -4.65 6.69
CA GLN A 153 15.73 -6.02 7.00
C GLN A 153 16.48 -6.67 8.17
N GLN A 154 17.80 -6.50 8.22
CA GLN A 154 18.65 -6.98 9.32
C GLN A 154 18.25 -6.42 10.69
N PHE A 155 17.77 -5.17 10.74
CA PHE A 155 17.25 -4.56 11.95
C PHE A 155 15.82 -5.03 12.28
N ALA A 156 15.00 -5.30 11.26
CA ALA A 156 13.62 -5.73 11.46
C ALA A 156 13.50 -7.10 12.15
N MET A 157 14.47 -7.99 11.91
CA MET A 157 14.52 -9.34 12.49
C MET A 157 15.31 -9.42 13.81
N THR A 158 16.28 -8.52 14.02
CA THR A 158 17.27 -8.66 15.11
C THR A 158 17.04 -7.66 16.24
N LYS A 159 16.49 -6.47 15.95
CA LYS A 159 16.32 -5.42 16.95
C LYS A 159 14.95 -5.51 17.60
N VAL A 160 14.95 -5.68 18.92
CA VAL A 160 13.77 -5.59 19.75
C VAL A 160 13.38 -4.12 19.92
N LEU A 161 12.11 -3.82 19.67
CA LEU A 161 11.50 -2.50 19.82
C LEU A 161 11.12 -2.24 21.28
N SER A 162 10.62 -1.04 21.57
CA SER A 162 10.19 -0.61 22.92
C SER A 162 9.08 -1.47 23.52
N ASN A 163 8.34 -2.22 22.70
CA ASN A 163 7.29 -3.15 23.11
C ASN A 163 7.79 -4.57 23.45
N GLY A 164 9.11 -4.81 23.44
CA GLY A 164 9.69 -6.13 23.71
C GLY A 164 9.59 -7.13 22.55
N LYS A 165 9.09 -6.70 21.39
CA LYS A 165 8.98 -7.51 20.16
C LYS A 165 9.87 -6.97 19.06
N THR A 166 10.22 -7.81 18.10
CA THR A 166 10.88 -7.35 16.86
C THR A 166 9.91 -6.54 15.98
N ALA A 167 10.44 -5.78 15.03
CA ALA A 167 9.59 -5.08 14.05
C ALA A 167 8.76 -6.05 13.22
N GLN A 168 9.33 -7.22 12.90
CA GLN A 168 8.63 -8.29 12.20
C GLN A 168 7.44 -8.84 13.01
N GLU A 169 7.65 -9.15 14.28
CA GLU A 169 6.57 -9.65 15.16
C GLU A 169 5.47 -8.60 15.38
N THR A 170 5.86 -7.34 15.52
CA THR A 170 4.92 -6.23 15.67
C THR A 170 4.06 -6.07 14.41
N PHE A 171 4.69 -6.05 13.24
CA PHE A 171 3.96 -5.93 11.98
C PHE A 171 3.06 -7.14 11.72
N ASN A 172 3.51 -8.35 12.06
CA ASN A 172 2.69 -9.56 11.98
C ASN A 172 1.42 -9.45 12.86
N ALA A 173 1.56 -8.98 14.10
CA ALA A 173 0.42 -8.75 14.99
C ALA A 173 -0.55 -7.70 14.42
N THR A 174 -0.04 -6.61 13.85
CA THR A 174 -0.87 -5.59 13.19
C THR A 174 -1.66 -6.16 12.02
N LEU A 175 -1.06 -7.03 11.19
CA LEU A 175 -1.78 -7.68 10.09
C LEU A 175 -2.86 -8.63 10.59
N ASP A 176 -2.62 -9.35 11.69
CA ASP A 176 -3.61 -10.24 12.30
C ASP A 176 -4.79 -9.46 12.90
N ASP A 177 -4.52 -8.33 13.56
CA ASP A 177 -5.56 -7.41 14.03
C ASP A 177 -6.41 -6.88 12.88
N LEU A 178 -5.77 -6.50 11.77
CA LEU A 178 -6.46 -5.98 10.60
C LEU A 178 -7.33 -7.04 9.94
N SER A 179 -6.83 -8.27 9.79
CA SER A 179 -7.60 -9.39 9.25
C SER A 179 -8.83 -9.71 10.11
N ARG A 180 -8.68 -9.72 11.44
CA ARG A 180 -9.84 -9.91 12.35
C ARG A 180 -10.89 -8.83 12.16
N LYS A 181 -10.48 -7.56 12.07
CA LYS A 181 -11.41 -6.44 11.87
C LYS A 181 -12.13 -6.54 10.53
N VAL A 182 -11.43 -6.87 9.44
CA VAL A 182 -12.03 -7.05 8.11
C VAL A 182 -13.06 -8.19 8.11
N ASN A 183 -12.74 -9.33 8.75
CA ASN A 183 -13.68 -10.44 8.88
C ASN A 183 -14.94 -10.06 9.67
N GLN A 184 -14.78 -9.30 10.77
CA GLN A 184 -15.92 -8.79 11.55
C GLN A 184 -16.84 -7.90 10.72
N LEU A 185 -16.27 -7.01 9.89
CA LEU A 185 -17.05 -6.17 8.98
C LEU A 185 -17.83 -7.02 7.95
N GLY A 186 -17.22 -8.07 7.41
CA GLY A 186 -17.89 -8.99 6.48
C GLY A 186 -19.01 -9.80 7.13
N GLU A 187 -18.82 -10.22 8.37
CA GLU A 187 -19.86 -10.92 9.15
C GLU A 187 -21.03 -9.98 9.48
N ALA A 188 -20.74 -8.75 9.91
CA ALA A 188 -21.75 -7.73 10.19
C ALA A 188 -22.58 -7.40 8.94
N LEU A 189 -21.94 -7.26 7.78
CA LEU A 189 -22.62 -7.05 6.51
C LEU A 189 -23.53 -8.23 6.14
N SER A 190 -23.01 -9.45 6.25
CA SER A 190 -23.78 -10.67 5.97
C SER A 190 -25.02 -10.80 6.86
N ALA A 191 -24.89 -10.47 8.15
CA ALA A 191 -25.98 -10.49 9.10
C ALA A 191 -27.06 -9.44 8.77
N GLN A 192 -26.65 -8.25 8.34
CA GLN A 192 -27.55 -7.18 7.94
C GLN A 192 -28.34 -7.54 6.67
N ASP A 193 -27.67 -8.05 5.64
CA ASP A 193 -28.30 -8.50 4.39
C ASP A 193 -29.36 -9.59 4.67
N ALA A 194 -29.03 -10.54 5.56
CA ALA A 194 -29.96 -11.59 5.97
C ALA A 194 -31.20 -11.01 6.68
N GLN A 195 -31.02 -10.00 7.54
CA GLN A 195 -32.10 -9.32 8.23
C GLN A 195 -33.01 -8.57 7.25
N ALA A 196 -32.43 -7.85 6.28
CA ALA A 196 -33.15 -7.15 5.22
C ALA A 196 -33.99 -8.12 4.38
N PHE A 197 -33.40 -9.26 3.99
CA PHE A 197 -34.11 -10.32 3.28
C PHE A 197 -35.29 -10.89 4.08
N LEU A 198 -35.09 -11.16 5.38
CA LEU A 198 -36.16 -11.64 6.25
C LEU A 198 -37.31 -10.64 6.34
N ASN A 199 -37.02 -9.35 6.52
CA ASN A 199 -38.03 -8.30 6.57
C ASN A 199 -38.81 -8.21 5.25
N HIS A 200 -38.11 -8.25 4.12
CA HIS A 200 -38.73 -8.24 2.80
C HIS A 200 -39.63 -9.46 2.56
N SER A 201 -39.19 -10.65 2.99
CA SER A 201 -39.98 -11.87 2.87
C SER A 201 -41.28 -11.84 3.69
N ARG A 202 -41.25 -11.23 4.89
CA ARG A 202 -42.43 -11.05 5.75
C ARG A 202 -43.43 -10.09 5.10
N PHE A 203 -42.95 -8.95 4.59
CA PHE A 203 -43.79 -7.98 3.89
C PHE A 203 -44.54 -8.63 2.72
N LEU A 204 -43.85 -9.42 1.87
CA LEU A 204 -44.50 -10.11 0.76
C LEU A 204 -45.60 -11.08 1.25
N GLN A 205 -45.35 -11.82 2.33
CA GLN A 205 -46.36 -12.72 2.91
C GLN A 205 -47.57 -11.97 3.45
N GLU A 206 -47.37 -10.79 4.04
CA GLU A 206 -48.45 -9.93 4.54
C GLU A 206 -49.28 -9.37 3.38
N GLU A 207 -48.64 -8.88 2.31
CA GLU A 207 -49.31 -8.39 1.10
C GLU A 207 -50.15 -9.49 0.42
N PHE A 208 -49.60 -10.70 0.25
CA PHE A 208 -50.36 -11.82 -0.33
C PHE A 208 -51.56 -12.22 0.55
N LYS A 209 -51.42 -12.21 1.88
CA LYS A 209 -52.53 -12.47 2.81
C LYS A 209 -53.59 -11.37 2.73
N ALA A 210 -53.20 -10.11 2.71
CA ALA A 210 -54.10 -8.97 2.60
C ALA A 210 -54.89 -9.00 1.29
N SER A 211 -54.21 -9.24 0.16
CA SER A 211 -54.84 -9.33 -1.16
C SER A 211 -55.78 -10.54 -1.29
N SER A 212 -55.41 -11.69 -0.72
CA SER A 212 -56.28 -12.88 -0.66
C SER A 212 -57.56 -12.62 0.15
N ASN A 213 -57.44 -11.99 1.33
CA ASN A 213 -58.60 -11.65 2.17
C ASN A 213 -59.52 -10.61 1.51
N ALA A 214 -58.95 -9.62 0.81
CA ALA A 214 -59.73 -8.61 0.09
C ALA A 214 -60.58 -9.24 -1.03
N ASN A 215 -60.03 -10.21 -1.77
CA ASN A 215 -60.75 -10.94 -2.80
C ASN A 215 -61.87 -11.84 -2.23
N LEU A 216 -61.68 -12.44 -1.05
CA LEU A 216 -62.73 -13.22 -0.38
C LEU A 216 -63.92 -12.36 0.06
N HIS A 217 -63.66 -11.18 0.61
CA HIS A 217 -64.73 -10.24 1.00
C HIS A 217 -65.48 -9.69 -0.22
N ALA A 218 -64.79 -9.36 -1.32
CA ALA A 218 -65.44 -8.89 -2.54
C ALA A 218 -66.40 -9.93 -3.13
N ASN A 219 -66.01 -11.20 -3.14
CA ASN A 219 -66.83 -12.30 -3.66
C ASN A 219 -68.05 -12.61 -2.78
N ALA A 220 -67.90 -12.51 -1.46
CA ALA A 220 -69.00 -12.73 -0.50
C ALA A 220 -70.09 -11.65 -0.60
N VAL A 221 -69.71 -10.38 -0.83
CA VAL A 221 -70.68 -9.29 -1.03
C VAL A 221 -71.46 -9.46 -2.34
N GLN A 222 -70.81 -9.94 -3.40
CA GLN A 222 -71.47 -10.18 -4.69
C GLN A 222 -72.47 -11.34 -4.65
N SER A 223 -72.26 -12.34 -3.79
CA SER A 223 -73.18 -13.49 -3.67
C SER A 223 -74.45 -13.18 -2.88
N GLN A 224 -74.46 -12.12 -2.06
CA GLN A 224 -75.64 -11.70 -1.29
C GLN A 224 -76.52 -10.69 -2.05
N ALA A 225 -76.01 -10.12 -3.14
CA ALA A 225 -76.74 -9.18 -4.00
C ALA A 225 -77.46 -9.85 -5.19
N ARG A 226 -77.44 -11.18 -5.28
CA ARG A 226 -78.22 -12.00 -6.22
C ARG A 226 -79.23 -12.83 -5.46
#